data_AF-A0A3N5KYY8-F1
#
_entry.id   AF-A0A3N5KYY8-F1
#
_cell.length_a   1.000
_cell.length_b   1.000
_cell.length_c   1.000
_cell.angle_alpha   90.00
_cell.angle_beta   90.00
_cell.angle_gamma   90.00
#
_symmetry.space_group_name_H-M   'P 1'
#
loop_
_entity.id
_entity.type
_entity.pdbx_description
1 polymer ?
#
loop_
_entity_poly.entity_id
_entity_poly.type
_entity_poly.pdbx_seq_one_letter_code
_entity_poly.pdbx_strand_id
1 'polypeptide(L)'
;MKIRLRLFASVREIVGDRELVLEVPQGIKAAALLELLVSRYPRLQGLVPCLKIAVNQEYVEGGHVLAEGDEVALIPPVSGGVDRYEVAETPLSLDALCAAIGQPAAGAIATFLGIVRGVSRGRQVHYLEYDA
;
A
#
# COMPACT_ATOMS: atom_id res chain seq x y z
N MET A 1 -17.37 7.42 20.06
CA MET A 1 -17.93 7.02 18.75
C MET A 1 -17.39 5.67 18.34
N LYS A 2 -18.17 4.86 17.62
CA LYS A 2 -17.71 3.58 17.07
C LYS A 2 -17.24 3.75 15.64
N ILE A 3 -16.07 3.21 15.34
CA ILE A 3 -15.53 3.11 13.98
C ILE A 3 -15.21 1.65 13.67
N ARG A 4 -15.14 1.33 12.38
CA ARG A 4 -14.83 -0.01 11.89
C ARG A 4 -13.46 0.00 11.23
N LEU A 5 -12.51 -0.70 11.82
CA LEU A 5 -11.14 -0.83 11.33
C LEU A 5 -11.00 -2.04 10.42
N ARG A 6 -10.45 -1.85 9.23
CA ARG A 6 -10.08 -2.93 8.30
C ARG A 6 -8.57 -3.06 8.20
N LEU A 7 -8.08 -4.28 8.39
CA LEU A 7 -6.66 -4.55 8.57
C LEU A 7 -6.15 -5.48 7.46
N PHE A 8 -4.96 -5.15 6.93
CA PHE A 8 -4.36 -5.83 5.80
C PHE A 8 -2.93 -6.27 6.11
N ALA A 9 -2.46 -7.30 5.40
CA ALA A 9 -1.08 -7.79 5.43
C ALA A 9 -0.45 -7.80 6.84
N SER A 10 0.72 -7.16 7.01
CA SER A 10 1.48 -7.13 8.26
C SER A 10 0.69 -6.53 9.44
N VAL A 11 -0.21 -5.58 9.20
CA VAL A 11 -1.07 -5.00 10.25
C VAL A 11 -2.05 -6.05 10.77
N ARG A 12 -2.68 -6.82 9.86
CA ARG A 12 -3.56 -7.93 10.22
C ARG A 12 -2.82 -9.02 10.99
N GLU A 13 -1.59 -9.34 10.60
CA GLU A 13 -0.77 -10.33 11.31
C GLU A 13 -0.40 -9.90 12.73
N ILE A 14 -0.09 -8.61 12.91
CA ILE A 14 0.25 -8.06 14.22
C ILE A 14 -0.96 -8.00 15.15
N VAL A 15 -2.13 -7.61 14.60
CA VAL A 15 -3.37 -7.46 15.38
C VAL A 15 -4.09 -8.80 15.60
N GLY A 16 -3.94 -9.75 14.67
CA GLY A 16 -4.57 -11.06 14.74
C GLY A 16 -6.01 -11.12 14.20
N ASP A 17 -6.56 -10.00 13.74
CA ASP A 17 -7.91 -9.92 13.17
C ASP A 17 -7.90 -9.17 11.84
N ARG A 18 -8.89 -9.46 10.98
CA ARG A 18 -9.13 -8.74 9.71
C ARG A 18 -9.93 -7.47 9.91
N GLU A 19 -10.73 -7.40 10.97
CA GLU A 19 -11.63 -6.29 11.24
C GLU A 19 -11.82 -6.08 12.75
N LEU A 20 -11.90 -4.82 13.19
CA LEU A 20 -12.19 -4.46 14.57
C LEU A 20 -13.25 -3.37 14.62
N VAL A 21 -14.13 -3.41 15.63
CA VAL A 21 -14.95 -2.25 15.98
C VAL A 21 -14.30 -1.59 17.20
N LEU A 22 -13.91 -0.33 17.06
CA LEU A 22 -13.28 0.43 18.14
C LEU A 22 -14.17 1.57 18.60
N GLU A 23 -14.32 1.68 19.92
CA GLU A 23 -14.78 2.90 20.56
C GLU A 23 -13.62 3.88 20.74
N VAL A 24 -13.77 5.07 20.16
CA VAL A 24 -12.77 6.15 20.18
C VAL A 24 -13.42 7.48 20.57
N PRO A 25 -12.64 8.46 21.08
CA PRO A 25 -13.15 9.82 21.32
C PRO A 25 -13.78 10.44 20.08
N GLN A 26 -14.82 11.25 20.28
CA GLN A 26 -15.46 11.97 19.19
C GLN A 26 -14.49 12.99 18.59
N GLY A 27 -14.41 13.04 17.26
CA GLY A 27 -13.52 13.95 16.56
C GLY A 27 -12.02 13.59 16.67
N ILE A 28 -11.69 12.33 16.99
CA ILE A 28 -10.31 11.86 16.92
C ILE A 28 -9.76 12.03 15.50
N LYS A 29 -8.50 12.45 15.40
CA LYS A 29 -7.78 12.51 14.14
C LYS A 29 -7.21 11.16 13.76
N ALA A 30 -7.04 10.91 12.47
CA ALA A 30 -6.47 9.68 11.95
C ALA A 30 -5.07 9.37 12.53
N ALA A 31 -4.22 10.39 12.75
CA ALA A 31 -2.93 10.21 13.41
C ALA A 31 -3.05 9.76 14.87
N ALA A 32 -3.98 10.35 15.64
CA ALA A 32 -4.21 9.97 17.03
C ALA A 32 -4.82 8.56 17.15
N LEU A 33 -5.57 8.10 16.13
CA LEU A 33 -6.00 6.71 16.04
C LEU A 33 -4.79 5.76 15.90
N LEU A 34 -3.77 6.11 15.10
CA LEU A 34 -2.55 5.31 14.99
C LEU A 34 -1.80 5.22 16.31
N GLU A 35 -1.65 6.34 17.04
CA GLU A 35 -1.04 6.36 18.37
C GLU A 35 -1.80 5.45 19.36
N LEU A 36 -3.13 5.51 19.33
CA LEU A 36 -3.98 4.62 20.14
C LEU A 36 -3.73 3.15 19.78
N LEU A 37 -3.65 2.81 18.50
CA LEU A 37 -3.39 1.44 18.05
C LEU A 37 -2.00 0.95 18.42
N VAL A 38 -0.98 1.79 18.31
CA VAL A 38 0.39 1.49 18.74
C VAL A 38 0.43 1.20 20.24
N SER A 39 -0.30 1.97 21.06
CA SER A 39 -0.33 1.71 22.50
C SER A 39 -0.93 0.33 22.85
N ARG A 40 -1.88 -0.15 22.02
CA ARG A 40 -2.51 -1.48 22.17
C ARG A 40 -1.68 -2.60 21.53
N TYR A 41 -1.00 -2.30 20.44
CA TYR A 41 -0.20 -3.23 19.64
C TYR A 41 1.19 -2.62 19.36
N PRO A 42 2.12 -2.67 20.33
CA PRO A 42 3.43 -2.01 20.21
C PRO A 42 4.25 -2.42 18.98
N ARG A 43 4.00 -3.64 18.46
CA ARG A 43 4.62 -4.15 17.23
C ARG A 43 4.27 -3.34 15.98
N LEU A 44 3.21 -2.51 16.02
CA LEU A 44 2.86 -1.59 14.92
C LEU A 44 3.81 -0.40 14.81
N GLN A 45 4.59 -0.06 15.85
CA GLN A 45 5.44 1.13 15.89
C GLN A 45 6.34 1.27 14.66
N GLY A 46 6.96 0.17 14.21
CA GLY A 46 7.86 0.17 13.05
C GLY A 46 7.15 0.37 11.71
N LEU A 47 5.84 0.14 11.63
CA LEU A 47 5.04 0.29 10.41
C LEU A 47 4.42 1.69 10.29
N VAL A 48 4.28 2.44 11.40
CA VAL A 48 3.66 3.77 11.40
C VAL A 48 4.21 4.70 10.31
N PRO A 49 5.55 4.80 10.08
CA PRO A 49 6.09 5.73 9.09
C PRO A 49 5.69 5.42 7.64
N CYS A 50 5.33 4.17 7.33
CA CYS A 50 4.98 3.73 5.98
C CYS A 50 3.50 3.34 5.83
N LEU A 51 2.71 3.47 6.89
CA LEU A 51 1.29 3.16 6.93
C LEU A 51 0.47 4.27 6.30
N LYS A 52 -0.35 3.93 5.30
CA LYS A 52 -1.39 4.81 4.77
C LYS A 52 -2.71 4.53 5.47
N ILE A 53 -3.52 5.57 5.62
CA ILE A 53 -4.87 5.49 6.18
C ILE A 53 -5.85 5.81 5.07
N ALA A 54 -6.90 5.00 4.94
CA ALA A 54 -8.05 5.34 4.13
C ALA A 54 -9.33 5.36 4.97
N VAL A 55 -10.19 6.34 4.75
CA VAL A 55 -11.50 6.47 5.40
C VAL A 55 -12.55 6.38 4.32
N ASN A 56 -13.50 5.45 4.46
CA ASN A 56 -14.55 5.20 3.48
C ASN A 56 -14.04 5.07 2.03
N GLN A 57 -12.93 4.33 1.86
CA GLN A 57 -12.24 4.06 0.58
C GLN A 57 -11.44 5.23 -0.01
N GLU A 58 -11.30 6.35 0.70
CA GLU A 58 -10.47 7.48 0.27
C GLU A 58 -9.23 7.64 1.16
N TYR A 59 -8.06 7.86 0.56
CA TYR A 59 -6.84 8.11 1.33
C TYR A 59 -6.93 9.46 2.05
N VAL A 60 -6.54 9.47 3.31
CA VAL A 60 -6.57 10.68 4.15
C VAL A 60 -5.22 10.93 4.80
N GLU A 61 -4.95 12.20 5.07
CA GLU A 61 -3.80 12.60 5.88
C GLU A 61 -4.08 12.40 7.37
N GLY A 62 -3.03 12.39 8.19
CA GLY A 62 -3.13 12.22 9.64
C GLY A 62 -4.01 13.27 10.35
N GLY A 63 -4.21 14.44 9.74
CA GLY A 63 -5.06 15.51 10.26
C GLY A 63 -6.57 15.30 10.10
N HIS A 64 -6.99 14.33 9.27
CA HIS A 64 -8.40 14.06 8.99
C HIS A 64 -9.14 13.62 10.26
N VAL A 65 -10.33 14.20 10.47
CA VAL A 65 -11.18 13.96 11.64
C VAL A 65 -12.17 12.85 11.33
N LEU A 66 -12.18 11.80 12.14
CA LEU A 66 -13.09 10.67 11.96
C LEU A 66 -14.49 10.98 12.50
N ALA A 67 -15.48 10.34 11.90
CA ALA A 67 -16.88 10.38 12.27
C ALA A 67 -17.39 9.02 12.78
N GLU A 68 -18.55 9.04 13.44
CA GLU A 68 -19.24 7.81 13.86
C GLU A 68 -19.59 6.95 12.64
N GLY A 69 -19.29 5.66 12.72
CA GLY A 69 -19.59 4.69 11.68
C GLY A 69 -18.56 4.59 10.55
N ASP A 70 -17.50 5.43 10.56
CA ASP A 70 -16.48 5.38 9.52
C ASP A 70 -15.81 4.01 9.41
N GLU A 71 -15.62 3.57 8.16
CA GLU A 71 -14.71 2.48 7.82
C GLU A 71 -13.29 3.04 7.65
N VAL A 72 -12.37 2.63 8.51
CA VAL A 72 -10.97 3.04 8.49
C VAL A 72 -10.08 1.86 8.11
N ALA A 73 -9.40 1.95 6.98
CA ALA A 73 -8.44 0.97 6.52
C ALA A 73 -7.01 1.38 6.87
N LEU A 74 -6.24 0.45 7.46
CA LEU A 74 -4.80 0.58 7.64
C LEU A 74 -4.06 -0.16 6.55
N ILE A 75 -3.43 0.59 5.66
CA ILE A 75 -2.81 0.09 4.44
C ILE A 75 -1.30 0.15 4.64
N PRO A 76 -0.65 -0.97 5.02
CA PRO A 76 0.81 -1.04 5.02
C PRO A 76 1.34 -0.87 3.59
N PRO A 77 2.66 -0.60 3.42
CA PRO A 77 3.26 -0.62 2.10
C PRO A 77 2.93 -1.95 1.41
N VAL A 78 2.55 -1.88 0.13
CA VAL A 78 2.23 -3.05 -0.66
C VAL A 78 3.45 -3.97 -0.68
N SER A 79 3.30 -5.17 -0.12
CA SER A 79 4.38 -6.13 0.10
C SER A 79 4.72 -6.93 -1.17
N GLY A 80 4.85 -6.24 -2.30
CA GLY A 80 5.22 -6.83 -3.58
C GLY A 80 6.44 -6.12 -4.17
N GLY A 81 7.57 -6.83 -4.23
CA GLY A 81 8.82 -6.35 -4.81
C GLY A 81 9.86 -5.91 -3.78
N VAL A 82 11.12 -6.18 -4.09
CA VAL A 82 12.27 -5.44 -3.55
C VAL A 82 12.35 -4.10 -4.30
N ASP A 83 12.92 -3.06 -3.68
CA ASP A 83 13.30 -1.81 -4.36
C ASP A 83 14.41 -2.07 -5.39
N ARG A 84 14.08 -2.81 -6.44
CA ARG A 84 14.91 -3.12 -7.60
C ARG A 84 14.18 -2.61 -8.82
N TYR A 85 14.68 -1.52 -9.35
CA TYR A 85 14.29 -0.98 -10.63
C TYR A 85 15.57 -0.70 -11.41
N GLU A 86 15.45 -0.79 -12.74
CA GLU A 86 16.52 -0.46 -13.66
C GLU A 86 15.91 0.34 -14.81
N VAL A 87 16.57 1.43 -15.18
CA VAL A 87 16.26 2.18 -16.39
C VAL A 87 17.31 1.80 -17.42
N ALA A 88 16.88 1.21 -18.53
CA ALA A 88 17.77 0.75 -19.59
C ALA A 88 17.52 1.56 -20.87
N GLU A 89 18.60 1.97 -21.52
CA GLU A 89 18.56 2.55 -22.87
C GLU A 89 18.49 1.46 -23.96
N THR A 90 18.69 0.21 -23.58
CA THR A 90 18.60 -0.97 -24.44
C THR A 90 17.24 -1.67 -24.29
N PRO A 91 16.82 -2.51 -25.26
CA PRO A 91 15.58 -3.27 -25.14
C PRO A 91 15.55 -4.12 -23.87
N LEU A 92 14.43 -4.08 -23.14
CA LEU A 92 14.24 -4.85 -21.92
C LEU A 92 14.30 -6.35 -22.20
N SER A 93 15.08 -7.09 -21.40
CA SER A 93 15.19 -8.55 -21.48
C SER A 93 14.44 -9.21 -20.32
N LEU A 94 13.38 -9.96 -20.65
CA LEU A 94 12.65 -10.75 -19.65
C LEU A 94 13.51 -11.87 -19.05
N ASP A 95 14.41 -12.47 -19.83
CA ASP A 95 15.29 -13.53 -19.36
C ASP A 95 16.26 -12.99 -18.28
N ALA A 96 16.83 -11.81 -18.52
CA ALA A 96 17.69 -11.15 -17.55
C ALA A 96 16.94 -10.80 -16.26
N LEU A 97 15.69 -10.30 -16.38
CA LEU A 97 14.83 -10.02 -15.24
C LEU A 97 14.53 -11.29 -14.42
N CYS A 98 14.06 -12.35 -15.08
CA CYS A 98 13.77 -13.64 -14.45
C CYS A 98 15.01 -14.22 -13.75
N ALA A 99 16.18 -14.14 -14.37
CA ALA A 99 17.44 -14.56 -13.76
C ALA A 99 17.81 -13.73 -12.52
N ALA A 100 17.55 -12.42 -12.54
CA ALA A 100 17.87 -11.52 -11.43
C ALA A 100 16.96 -11.72 -10.19
N ILE A 101 15.74 -12.22 -10.36
CA ILE A 101 14.78 -12.44 -9.26
C ILE A 101 14.54 -13.92 -8.93
N GLY A 102 14.97 -14.84 -9.80
CA GLY A 102 14.77 -16.27 -9.62
C GLY A 102 15.45 -16.80 -8.36
N GLN A 103 14.76 -17.67 -7.64
CA GLN A 103 15.26 -18.30 -6.41
C GLN A 103 15.00 -19.80 -6.48
N PRO A 104 15.91 -20.68 -6.00
CA PRO A 104 15.69 -22.13 -6.02
C PRO A 104 14.41 -22.59 -5.31
N ALA A 105 13.94 -21.83 -4.31
CA ALA A 105 12.70 -22.11 -3.58
C ALA A 105 11.43 -21.66 -4.31
N ALA A 106 11.53 -20.85 -5.36
CA ALA A 106 10.39 -20.34 -6.11
C ALA A 106 9.90 -21.40 -7.12
N GLY A 107 8.63 -21.79 -7.03
CA GLY A 107 8.02 -22.75 -7.97
C GLY A 107 7.63 -22.15 -9.33
N ALA A 108 7.52 -20.83 -9.42
CA ALA A 108 7.21 -20.11 -10.65
C ALA A 108 7.61 -18.62 -10.53
N ILE A 109 7.80 -17.97 -11.67
CA ILE A 109 7.92 -16.52 -11.79
C ILE A 109 6.77 -16.03 -12.66
N ALA A 110 6.03 -15.03 -12.18
CA ALA A 110 5.02 -14.33 -12.97
C ALA A 110 5.59 -12.98 -13.44
N THR A 111 5.60 -12.76 -14.75
CA THR A 111 6.03 -11.49 -15.35
C THR A 111 4.86 -10.77 -15.99
N PHE A 112 4.90 -9.44 -15.97
CA PHE A 112 3.98 -8.58 -16.72
C PHE A 112 4.80 -7.60 -17.55
N LEU A 113 4.56 -7.58 -18.86
CA LEU A 113 5.20 -6.65 -19.78
C LEU A 113 4.18 -5.59 -20.21
N GLY A 114 4.40 -4.36 -19.77
CA GLY A 114 3.65 -3.20 -20.23
C GLY A 114 4.30 -2.57 -21.45
N ILE A 115 3.52 -2.36 -22.51
CA ILE A 115 3.95 -1.60 -23.68
C ILE A 115 3.08 -0.35 -23.79
N VAL A 116 3.69 0.79 -24.10
CA VAL A 116 2.99 2.05 -24.33
C VAL A 116 2.07 1.91 -25.53
N ARG A 117 0.80 2.30 -25.37
CA ARG A 117 -0.16 2.32 -26.47
C ARG A 117 0.18 3.48 -27.41
N GLY A 118 0.25 3.22 -28.72
CA GLY A 118 0.45 4.27 -29.72
C GLY A 118 -0.72 5.27 -29.82
N VAL A 119 -1.89 4.92 -29.30
CA VAL A 119 -3.07 5.81 -29.21
C VAL A 119 -3.66 5.72 -27.82
N SER A 120 -3.94 6.89 -27.22
CA SER A 120 -4.60 7.02 -25.93
C SER A 120 -5.69 8.08 -26.01
N ARG A 121 -6.92 7.72 -25.61
CA ARG A 121 -8.10 8.63 -25.65
C ARG A 121 -8.29 9.33 -27.01
N GLY A 122 -8.07 8.61 -28.10
CA GLY A 122 -8.19 9.13 -29.47
C GLY A 122 -7.05 10.04 -29.93
N ARG A 123 -5.96 10.15 -29.16
CA ARG A 123 -4.77 10.94 -29.52
C ARG A 123 -3.56 10.04 -29.72
N GLN A 124 -2.72 10.37 -30.70
CA GLN A 124 -1.48 9.67 -30.95
C GLN A 124 -0.42 10.04 -29.91
N VAL A 125 0.32 9.03 -29.42
CA VAL A 125 1.41 9.20 -28.47
C VAL A 125 2.72 9.26 -29.25
N HIS A 126 3.47 10.36 -29.11
CA HIS A 126 4.76 10.55 -29.80
C HIS A 126 5.96 10.20 -28.91
N TYR A 127 5.95 10.64 -27.66
CA TYR A 127 6.94 10.31 -26.65
C TYR A 127 6.30 10.33 -25.26
N LEU A 128 7.00 9.73 -24.30
CA LEU A 128 6.70 9.83 -22.88
C LEU A 128 7.93 10.38 -22.18
N GLU A 129 7.68 11.23 -21.19
CA GLU A 129 8.70 11.78 -20.31
C GLU A 129 8.46 11.18 -18.92
N TYR A 130 9.51 10.66 -18.31
CA TYR A 130 9.48 10.03 -17.00
C TYR A 130 10.53 10.70 -16.11
N ASP A 131 10.14 11.02 -14.88
CA ASP A 131 11.06 11.45 -13.82
C ASP A 131 11.03 10.40 -12.71
N ALA A 132 12.19 10.14 -12.08
CA ALA A 132 12.37 9.18 -11.00
C ALA A 132 13.01 9.84 -9.78
#